data_AF-A0A1B6H9X4-F1
#
_entry.id   AF-A0A1B6H9X4-F1
#
_cell.length_a   1.000
_cell.length_b   1.000
_cell.length_c   1.000
_cell.angle_alpha   90.00
_cell.angle_beta   90.00
_cell.angle_gamma   90.00
#
_symmetry.space_group_name_H-M   'P 1'
#
loop_
_entity.id
_entity.type
_entity.pdbx_description
1 polymer ?
#
loop_
_entity_poly.entity_id
_entity_poly.type
_entity_poly.pdbx_seq_one_letter_code
_entity_poly.pdbx_strand_id
1 'polypeptide(L)'
;MAQSRLEKVGTIFSRVSNLIRTGSMSMNDRPLWYDVYRAFPPAVPPRFERSVPEIPIKQILYREDIIRAKFHKDMGRGLPAVNMTDTKHATVTQKMINLCIDIQKKKGLDLEEAYQEAFLIIKTEELTKPTFSSRGEGPSIASTFKEALEKKNQSEPPINLSVKEILSDKIG
;
A
#
# COMPACT_ATOMS: atom_id res chain seq x y z
N MET A 1 -12.41 -12.06 45.03
CA MET A 1 -12.32 -10.66 44.54
C MET A 1 -13.64 -10.28 43.91
N ALA A 2 -14.30 -9.22 44.36
CA ALA A 2 -15.52 -8.72 43.73
C ALA A 2 -15.18 -8.11 42.36
N GLN A 3 -15.82 -8.61 41.29
CA GLN A 3 -15.62 -8.12 39.93
C GLN A 3 -16.96 -7.68 39.34
N SER A 4 -16.99 -6.52 38.68
CA SER A 4 -18.17 -6.05 37.92
C SER A 4 -18.02 -6.39 36.44
N ARG A 5 -19.01 -7.08 35.87
CA ARG A 5 -19.07 -7.44 34.44
C ARG A 5 -20.01 -6.55 33.63
N LEU A 6 -20.62 -5.52 34.22
CA LEU A 6 -21.62 -4.66 33.55
C LEU A 6 -20.97 -3.67 32.58
N GLU A 7 -20.76 -4.08 31.33
CA GLU A 7 -20.10 -3.29 30.28
C GLU A 7 -20.90 -2.07 29.82
N LYS A 8 -22.24 -2.13 29.91
CA LYS A 8 -23.13 -1.04 29.49
C LYS A 8 -23.23 0.10 30.51
N VAL A 9 -22.80 -0.12 31.75
CA VAL A 9 -22.99 0.82 32.85
C VAL A 9 -21.67 1.51 33.21
N GLY A 10 -21.61 2.80 32.94
CA GLY A 10 -20.44 3.63 33.25
C GLY A 10 -19.18 3.23 32.48
N THR A 11 -18.02 3.45 33.08
CA THR A 11 -16.71 3.08 32.52
C THR A 11 -16.03 2.04 33.41
N ILE A 12 -14.97 1.39 32.91
CA ILE A 12 -14.15 0.49 33.74
C ILE A 12 -13.57 1.23 34.95
N PHE A 13 -13.16 2.50 34.78
CA PHE A 13 -12.57 3.30 35.82
C PHE A 13 -13.58 3.68 36.91
N SER A 14 -14.78 4.12 36.52
CA SER A 14 -15.83 4.46 37.50
C SER A 14 -16.29 3.22 38.26
N ARG A 15 -16.38 2.05 37.60
CA ARG A 15 -16.75 0.80 38.26
C ARG A 15 -15.73 0.38 39.30
N VAL A 16 -14.44 0.36 38.96
CA VAL A 16 -13.36 0.02 39.91
C VAL A 16 -13.27 1.05 41.04
N SER A 17 -13.36 2.35 40.72
CA SER A 17 -13.38 3.41 41.75
C SER A 17 -14.55 3.26 42.71
N ASN A 18 -15.72 2.85 42.22
CA ASN A 18 -16.89 2.60 43.07
C ASN A 18 -16.69 1.37 43.95
N LEU A 19 -16.19 0.25 43.40
CA LEU A 19 -15.86 -0.97 44.16
C LEU A 19 -14.89 -0.68 45.31
N ILE A 20 -13.87 0.14 45.04
CA ILE A 20 -12.91 0.59 46.04
C ILE A 20 -13.59 1.49 47.09
N ARG A 21 -14.40 2.46 46.65
CA ARG A 21 -15.10 3.40 47.54
C ARG A 21 -16.12 2.72 48.45
N THR A 22 -16.81 1.68 47.97
CA THR A 22 -17.78 0.92 48.78
C THR A 22 -17.12 -0.13 49.68
N GLY A 23 -15.79 -0.24 49.68
CA GLY A 23 -15.05 -1.24 50.46
C GLY A 23 -15.18 -2.66 49.93
N SER A 24 -15.81 -2.86 48.77
CA SER A 24 -15.94 -4.18 48.13
C SER A 24 -14.62 -4.65 47.47
N MET A 25 -13.66 -3.74 47.29
CA MET A 25 -12.30 -3.98 46.81
C MET A 25 -11.32 -3.16 47.67
N SER A 26 -10.22 -3.78 48.11
CA SER A 26 -9.17 -3.06 48.83
C SER A 26 -8.40 -2.12 47.89
N MET A 27 -7.90 -0.99 48.40
CA MET A 27 -6.98 -0.12 47.66
C MET A 27 -5.72 -0.84 47.21
N ASN A 28 -5.23 -1.82 47.99
CA ASN A 28 -4.05 -2.61 47.64
C ASN A 28 -4.35 -3.64 46.54
N ASP A 29 -5.61 -4.05 46.39
CA ASP A 29 -6.06 -5.00 45.36
C ASP A 29 -6.49 -4.32 44.06
N ARG A 30 -6.24 -3.00 43.94
CA ARG A 30 -6.59 -2.25 42.73
C ARG A 30 -5.78 -2.78 41.53
N PRO A 31 -6.36 -2.79 40.33
CA PRO A 31 -5.63 -3.16 39.12
C PRO A 31 -4.45 -2.23 38.86
N LEU A 32 -3.36 -2.76 38.31
CA LEU A 32 -2.15 -1.99 37.99
C LEU A 32 -2.43 -0.76 37.10
N TRP A 33 -3.37 -0.88 36.16
CA TRP A 33 -3.73 0.23 35.27
C TRP A 33 -4.47 1.38 35.97
N TYR A 34 -5.01 1.17 37.17
CA TYR A 34 -5.87 2.14 37.85
C TYR A 34 -5.15 3.47 38.12
N ASP A 35 -3.91 3.40 38.62
CA ASP A 35 -3.12 4.59 38.93
C ASP A 35 -2.71 5.34 37.65
N VAL A 36 -2.39 4.60 36.59
CA VAL A 36 -2.08 5.17 35.27
C VAL A 36 -3.28 5.92 34.72
N TYR A 37 -4.47 5.31 34.76
CA TYR A 37 -5.71 5.96 34.32
C TYR A 37 -6.05 7.17 35.19
N ARG A 38 -5.84 7.10 36.50
CA ARG A 38 -6.09 8.20 37.43
C ARG A 38 -5.16 9.39 37.19
N ALA A 39 -3.89 9.13 36.88
CA ALA A 39 -2.90 10.16 36.59
C ALA A 39 -3.06 10.75 35.18
N PHE A 40 -3.37 9.90 34.20
CA PHE A 40 -3.49 10.27 32.79
C PHE A 40 -4.84 9.81 32.23
N PRO A 41 -5.95 10.48 32.60
CA PRO A 41 -7.26 10.10 32.11
C PRO A 41 -7.37 10.38 30.59
N PRO A 42 -8.09 9.53 29.84
CA PRO A 42 -8.36 9.79 28.43
C PRO A 42 -9.23 11.05 28.27
N ALA A 43 -9.01 11.79 27.19
CA ALA A 43 -9.78 13.00 26.88
C ALA A 43 -11.29 12.73 26.78
N VAL A 44 -11.67 11.56 26.23
CA VAL A 44 -13.06 11.12 26.16
C VAL A 44 -13.18 9.78 26.90
N PRO A 45 -14.03 9.70 27.94
CA PRO A 45 -14.25 8.45 28.67
C PRO A 45 -14.85 7.35 27.77
N PRO A 46 -14.43 6.08 27.92
CA PRO A 46 -14.93 4.97 27.12
C PRO A 46 -16.34 4.54 27.61
N ARG A 47 -17.35 5.33 27.25
CA ARG A 47 -18.76 5.05 27.54
C ARG A 47 -19.33 4.12 26.48
N PHE A 48 -20.19 3.20 26.92
CA PHE A 48 -20.93 2.30 26.01
C PHE A 48 -21.86 3.06 25.06
N GLU A 49 -22.51 4.12 25.56
CA GLU A 49 -23.49 4.93 24.82
C GLU A 49 -22.86 5.91 23.82
N ARG A 50 -21.55 5.80 23.53
CA ARG A 50 -20.88 6.73 22.62
C ARG A 50 -21.42 6.53 21.20
N SER A 51 -22.19 7.50 20.71
CA SER A 51 -22.62 7.54 19.32
C SER A 51 -21.42 7.75 18.40
N VAL A 52 -21.44 7.07 17.25
CA VAL A 52 -20.50 7.34 16.17
C VAL A 52 -20.90 8.69 15.57
N PRO A 53 -20.01 9.70 15.56
CA PRO A 53 -20.36 10.98 15.00
C PRO A 53 -20.49 10.84 13.48
N GLU A 54 -21.65 11.22 12.93
CA GLU A 54 -21.91 11.26 11.49
C GLU A 54 -21.27 12.51 10.89
N ILE A 55 -19.94 12.48 10.74
CA ILE A 55 -19.18 13.60 10.18
C ILE A 55 -19.06 13.38 8.67
N PRO A 56 -19.49 14.34 7.83
CA PRO A 56 -19.27 14.24 6.39
C PRO A 56 -17.75 14.32 6.12
N ILE A 57 -17.19 13.22 5.59
CA ILE A 57 -15.77 13.14 5.26
C ILE A 57 -15.53 13.97 4.00
N LYS A 58 -14.62 14.96 4.10
CA LYS A 58 -14.21 15.79 2.96
C LYS A 58 -13.13 15.08 2.16
N GLN A 59 -13.19 15.20 0.84
CA GLN A 59 -12.12 14.74 -0.04
C GLN A 59 -10.87 15.62 0.16
N ILE A 60 -9.70 14.98 0.25
CA ILE A 60 -8.40 15.65 0.36
C ILE A 60 -7.84 15.79 -1.05
N LEU A 61 -7.99 16.96 -1.65
CA LEU A 61 -7.49 17.29 -2.98
C LEU A 61 -6.52 18.47 -2.89
N TYR A 62 -5.41 18.36 -3.60
CA TYR A 62 -4.38 19.39 -3.67
C TYR A 62 -4.32 20.04 -5.05
N ARG A 63 -3.62 21.18 -5.14
CA ARG A 63 -3.52 21.93 -6.41
C ARG A 63 -2.71 21.17 -7.45
N GLU A 64 -1.69 20.44 -7.02
CA GLU A 64 -0.87 19.59 -7.89
C GLU A 64 -1.65 18.39 -8.45
N ASP A 65 -2.80 18.02 -7.87
CA ASP A 65 -3.60 16.90 -8.39
C ASP A 65 -4.14 17.17 -9.79
N ILE A 66 -4.32 18.45 -10.16
CA ILE A 66 -4.69 18.85 -11.52
C ILE A 66 -3.58 18.45 -12.52
N ILE A 67 -2.33 18.77 -12.17
CA ILE A 67 -1.15 18.44 -12.97
C ILE A 67 -0.94 16.92 -13.00
N ARG A 68 -1.11 16.25 -11.86
CA ARG A 68 -1.01 14.80 -11.72
C ARG A 68 -2.03 14.09 -12.60
N ALA A 69 -3.30 14.50 -12.55
CA ALA A 69 -4.36 13.91 -13.37
C ALA A 69 -4.06 14.04 -14.86
N LYS A 70 -3.59 15.23 -15.29
CA LYS A 70 -3.23 15.49 -16.68
C LYS A 70 -2.02 14.67 -17.13
N PHE A 71 -0.96 14.64 -16.34
CA PHE A 71 0.24 13.86 -16.64
C PHE A 71 -0.02 12.36 -16.76
N HIS A 72 -0.82 11.81 -15.85
CA HIS A 72 -1.22 10.41 -15.91
C HIS A 72 -2.15 10.10 -17.09
N LYS A 73 -2.97 11.06 -17.53
CA LYS A 73 -3.78 10.94 -18.76
C LYS A 73 -2.90 10.93 -20.02
N ASP A 74 -1.90 11.80 -20.08
CA ASP A 74 -1.04 11.98 -21.28
C ASP A 74 0.01 10.86 -21.42
N MET A 75 0.64 10.43 -20.33
CA MET A 75 1.60 9.31 -20.34
C MET A 75 0.92 7.94 -20.36
N GLY A 76 -0.28 7.82 -19.79
CA GLY A 76 -1.03 6.56 -19.72
C GLY A 76 -0.19 5.41 -19.14
N ARG A 77 -0.04 4.32 -19.92
CA ARG A 77 0.76 3.14 -19.55
C ARG A 77 2.28 3.33 -19.72
N GLY A 78 2.73 4.49 -20.19
CA GLY A 78 4.15 4.80 -20.38
C GLY A 78 4.90 5.18 -19.11
N LEU A 79 4.22 5.27 -17.96
CA LEU A 79 4.86 5.60 -16.69
C LEU A 79 5.65 4.41 -16.13
N PRO A 80 6.85 4.65 -15.57
CA PRO A 80 7.63 3.60 -14.94
C PRO A 80 6.98 3.12 -13.63
N ALA A 81 7.29 1.89 -13.25
CA ALA A 81 6.86 1.34 -11.97
C ALA A 81 7.41 2.17 -10.80
N VAL A 82 6.56 2.42 -9.80
CA VAL A 82 6.90 3.21 -8.62
C VAL A 82 7.14 2.29 -7.42
N ASN A 83 8.26 2.50 -6.73
CA ASN A 83 8.52 1.83 -5.46
C ASN A 83 7.91 2.64 -4.30
N MET A 84 6.84 2.13 -3.68
CA MET A 84 6.17 2.78 -2.55
C MET A 84 6.92 2.67 -1.21
N THR A 85 7.96 1.83 -1.13
CA THR A 85 8.80 1.69 0.08
C THR A 85 9.93 2.71 0.12
N ASP A 86 10.28 3.28 -1.03
CA ASP A 86 11.35 4.26 -1.14
C ASP A 86 10.84 5.65 -0.82
N THR A 87 11.33 6.21 0.28
CA THR A 87 10.98 7.55 0.76
C THR A 87 12.01 8.61 0.35
N LYS A 88 13.13 8.20 -0.25
CA LYS A 88 14.25 9.11 -0.55
C LYS A 88 14.17 9.68 -1.95
N HIS A 89 13.68 8.89 -2.90
CA HIS A 89 13.68 9.30 -4.31
C HIS A 89 12.30 9.79 -4.76
N ALA A 90 12.27 10.95 -5.42
CA ALA A 90 11.06 11.47 -6.01
C ALA A 90 10.63 10.63 -7.23
N THR A 91 9.33 10.35 -7.30
CA THR A 91 8.72 9.69 -8.46
C THR A 91 8.80 10.57 -9.70
N VAL A 92 8.65 9.98 -10.89
CA VAL A 92 8.65 10.74 -12.16
C VAL A 92 7.55 11.81 -12.15
N THR A 93 6.35 11.45 -11.69
CA THR A 93 5.25 12.40 -11.52
C THR A 93 5.60 13.52 -10.54
N GLN A 94 6.31 13.22 -9.45
CA GLN A 94 6.73 14.27 -8.51
C GLN A 94 7.78 15.20 -9.10
N LYS A 95 8.73 14.66 -9.88
CA LYS A 95 9.70 15.47 -10.64
C LYS A 95 9.00 16.40 -11.63
N MET A 96 7.96 15.92 -12.31
CA MET A 96 7.12 16.71 -13.23
C MET A 96 6.46 17.88 -12.52
N ILE A 97 5.83 17.61 -11.38
CA ILE A 97 5.16 18.64 -10.57
C ILE A 97 6.17 19.71 -10.13
N ASN A 98 7.34 19.28 -9.62
CA ASN A 98 8.37 20.21 -9.18
C ASN A 98 8.88 21.09 -10.34
N LEU A 99 9.17 20.49 -11.50
CA LEU A 99 9.60 21.23 -12.69
C LEU A 99 8.52 22.22 -13.16
N CYS A 100 7.26 21.81 -13.21
CA CYS A 100 6.15 22.67 -13.59
C CYS A 100 6.04 23.88 -12.65
N ILE A 101 6.15 23.66 -11.34
CA ILE A 101 6.12 24.74 -10.33
C ILE A 101 7.33 25.68 -10.49
N ASP A 102 8.51 25.14 -10.77
CA ASP A 102 9.73 25.94 -10.95
C ASP A 102 9.67 26.80 -12.22
N ILE A 103 9.15 26.26 -13.33
CA ILE A 103 8.93 27.01 -14.58
C ILE A 103 7.90 28.12 -14.35
N GLN A 104 6.79 27.80 -13.67
CA GLN A 104 5.77 28.78 -13.35
C GLN A 104 6.32 29.92 -12.49
N LYS A 105 7.14 29.63 -11.47
CA LYS A 105 7.77 30.65 -10.65
C LYS A 105 8.77 31.52 -11.42
N LYS A 106 9.58 30.91 -12.30
CA LYS A 106 10.62 31.63 -13.04
C LYS A 106 10.05 32.53 -14.13
N LYS A 107 9.02 32.08 -14.84
CA LYS A 107 8.50 32.79 -16.01
C LYS A 107 7.18 33.52 -15.75
N GLY A 108 6.48 33.24 -14.65
CA GLY A 108 5.13 33.78 -14.39
C GLY A 108 4.09 33.31 -15.41
N LEU A 109 4.33 32.16 -16.04
CA LEU A 109 3.53 31.62 -17.14
C LEU A 109 2.23 30.96 -16.64
N ASP A 110 1.28 30.80 -17.55
CA ASP A 110 0.07 30.03 -17.28
C ASP A 110 0.41 28.55 -17.01
N LEU A 111 -0.44 27.89 -16.23
CA LEU A 111 -0.24 26.49 -15.83
C LEU A 111 -0.19 25.55 -17.04
N GLU A 112 -0.94 25.84 -18.09
CA GLU A 112 -0.97 25.03 -19.30
C GLU A 112 0.37 25.08 -20.05
N GLU A 113 0.91 26.29 -20.25
CA GLU A 113 2.16 26.51 -20.97
C GLU A 113 3.36 25.94 -20.19
N ALA A 114 3.39 26.18 -18.88
CA ALA A 114 4.40 25.62 -18.00
C ALA A 114 4.38 24.08 -18.00
N TYR A 115 3.19 23.48 -18.11
CA TYR A 115 3.04 22.04 -18.22
C TYR A 115 3.62 21.51 -19.53
N GLN A 116 3.33 22.13 -20.68
CA GLN A 116 3.85 21.66 -21.97
C GLN A 116 5.38 21.68 -22.02
N GLU A 117 6.00 22.74 -21.52
CA GLU A 117 7.47 22.83 -21.43
C GLU A 117 8.05 21.73 -20.52
N ALA A 118 7.48 21.57 -19.32
CA ALA A 118 7.93 20.54 -18.38
C ALA A 118 7.74 19.12 -18.95
N PHE A 119 6.67 18.90 -19.71
CA PHE A 119 6.35 17.60 -20.29
C PHE A 119 7.37 17.21 -21.36
N LEU A 120 7.79 18.17 -22.19
CA LEU A 120 8.85 17.95 -23.18
C LEU A 120 10.17 17.57 -22.51
N ILE A 121 10.54 18.26 -21.42
CA ILE A 121 11.78 17.99 -20.67
C ILE A 121 11.75 16.58 -20.05
N ILE A 122 10.65 16.17 -19.42
CA ILE A 122 10.57 14.83 -18.82
C ILE A 122 10.52 13.75 -19.88
N LYS A 123 9.83 13.98 -21.00
CA LYS A 123 9.77 12.99 -22.08
C LYS A 123 11.16 12.73 -22.67
N THR A 124 12.00 13.75 -22.82
CA THR A 124 13.38 13.57 -23.28
C THR A 124 14.26 12.90 -22.22
N GLU A 125 14.08 13.22 -20.94
CA GLU A 125 14.81 12.56 -19.83
C GLU A 125 14.45 11.08 -19.67
N GLU A 126 13.18 10.70 -19.87
CA GLU A 126 12.75 9.30 -19.75
C GLU A 126 13.12 8.46 -20.99
N LEU A 127 13.18 9.05 -22.18
CA LEU A 127 13.71 8.39 -23.39
C LEU A 127 15.21 8.11 -23.30
N THR A 128 15.94 8.89 -22.50
CA THR A 128 17.41 8.78 -22.37
C THR A 128 17.84 7.89 -21.21
N LYS A 129 16.94 7.53 -20.28
CA LYS A 129 17.22 6.53 -19.25
C LYS A 129 16.94 5.14 -19.83
N PRO A 130 17.97 4.32 -20.15
CA PRO A 130 17.74 2.90 -20.35
C PRO A 130 17.11 2.39 -19.05
N THR A 131 15.95 1.75 -19.19
CA THR A 131 15.24 0.98 -18.19
C THR A 131 16.21 0.47 -17.14
N PHE A 132 16.21 1.11 -15.96
CA PHE A 132 16.88 0.55 -14.80
C PHE A 132 16.03 -0.65 -14.40
N SER A 133 16.24 -1.79 -15.07
CA SER A 133 15.95 -3.07 -14.48
C SER A 133 16.64 -3.04 -13.12
N SER A 134 15.89 -3.32 -12.08
CA SER A 134 16.50 -3.78 -10.85
C SER A 134 17.52 -4.86 -11.24
N ARG A 135 18.81 -4.54 -11.08
CA ARG A 135 19.88 -5.54 -10.95
C ARG A 135 19.59 -6.33 -9.68
N GLY A 136 18.61 -7.22 -9.76
CA GLY A 136 18.66 -8.48 -9.04
C GLY A 136 19.47 -9.41 -9.93
N GLU A 137 20.57 -9.94 -9.40
CA GLU A 137 21.38 -11.00 -10.01
C GLU A 137 20.61 -12.32 -10.03
N GLY A 138 19.43 -12.32 -10.65
CA GLY A 138 18.61 -13.49 -10.90
C GLY A 138 18.61 -13.80 -12.38
N PRO A 139 18.73 -15.07 -12.80
CA PRO A 139 18.57 -15.43 -14.19
C PRO A 139 17.18 -14.98 -14.66
N SER A 140 17.15 -14.34 -15.83
CA SER A 140 15.92 -13.88 -16.46
C SER A 140 14.90 -15.03 -16.54
N ILE A 141 13.62 -14.75 -16.28
CA ILE A 141 12.54 -15.75 -16.40
C ILE A 141 12.55 -16.38 -17.80
N ALA A 142 12.96 -15.62 -18.82
CA ALA A 142 13.13 -16.13 -20.17
C ALA A 142 14.29 -17.14 -20.29
N SER A 143 15.39 -16.96 -19.54
CA SER A 143 16.51 -17.90 -19.53
C SER A 143 16.21 -19.16 -18.73
N THR A 144 15.53 -19.06 -17.58
CA THR A 144 15.11 -20.24 -16.81
C THR A 144 14.06 -21.06 -17.57
N PHE A 145 13.18 -20.41 -18.33
CA PHE A 145 12.20 -21.11 -19.18
C PHE A 145 12.87 -21.85 -20.35
N LYS A 146 13.86 -21.22 -21.00
CA LYS A 146 14.65 -21.90 -22.05
C LYS A 146 15.40 -23.13 -21.51
N GLU A 147 16.05 -22.99 -20.36
CA GLU A 147 16.79 -24.09 -19.72
C GLU A 147 15.86 -25.26 -19.34
N ALA A 148 14.66 -24.97 -18.84
CA ALA A 148 13.66 -25.99 -18.53
C ALA A 148 13.16 -26.72 -19.80
N LEU A 149 13.03 -26.00 -20.92
CA LEU A 149 12.59 -26.58 -22.20
C LEU A 149 13.67 -27.47 -22.82
N GLU A 150 14.94 -27.07 -22.71
CA GLU A 150 16.08 -27.88 -23.14
C GLU A 150 16.24 -29.15 -22.31
N LYS A 151 16.06 -29.07 -20.99
CA LYS A 151 16.09 -30.26 -20.10
C LYS A 151 14.97 -31.25 -20.42
N LYS A 152 13.76 -30.77 -20.75
CA LYS A 152 12.65 -31.64 -21.17
C LYS A 152 12.94 -32.38 -22.47
N ASN A 153 13.62 -31.72 -23.42
CA ASN A 153 13.98 -32.35 -24.70
C ASN A 153 15.14 -33.35 -24.58
N GLN A 154 15.89 -33.35 -23.47
CA GLN A 154 17.01 -34.28 -23.23
C GLN A 154 16.63 -35.48 -22.36
N SER A 155 15.55 -35.41 -21.57
CA SER A 155 15.25 -36.42 -20.53
C SER A 155 14.22 -37.49 -20.90
N GLU A 156 13.56 -37.41 -22.06
CA GLU A 156 12.63 -38.46 -22.50
C GLU A 156 13.19 -39.19 -23.73
N PRO A 157 13.42 -40.52 -23.69
CA PRO A 157 13.70 -41.26 -24.92
C PRO A 157 12.48 -41.16 -25.84
N PRO A 158 12.67 -41.07 -27.17
CA PRO A 158 11.55 -40.98 -28.10
C PRO A 158 10.69 -42.23 -27.97
N ILE A 159 9.46 -42.07 -27.49
CA ILE A 159 8.47 -43.12 -27.45
C ILE A 159 8.05 -43.40 -28.90
N ASN A 160 8.68 -44.37 -29.54
CA ASN A 160 8.27 -44.90 -30.84
C ASN A 160 7.06 -45.83 -30.64
N LEU A 161 5.86 -45.27 -30.55
CA LEU A 161 4.62 -46.04 -30.62
C LEU A 161 4.17 -46.10 -32.08
N SER A 162 4.34 -47.26 -32.71
CA SER A 162 3.81 -47.52 -34.05
C SER A 162 2.30 -47.77 -33.96
N VAL A 163 1.52 -46.92 -34.62
CA VAL A 163 0.04 -46.99 -34.68
C VAL A 163 -0.47 -48.35 -35.22
N LYS A 164 0.36 -49.09 -35.97
CA LYS A 164 0.02 -50.42 -36.52
C LYS A 164 -0.11 -51.51 -35.45
N GLU A 165 0.63 -51.43 -34.35
CA GLU A 165 0.58 -52.45 -33.29
C GLU A 165 -0.69 -52.32 -32.44
N ILE A 166 -1.21 -51.09 -32.28
CA ILE A 166 -2.43 -50.82 -31.49
C ILE A 166 -3.70 -51.30 -32.22
N LEU A 167 -3.69 -51.33 -33.56
CA LEU A 167 -4.86 -51.68 -34.38
C LEU A 167 -4.93 -53.17 -34.74
N SER A 168 -3.92 -53.97 -34.41
CA SER A 168 -3.87 -55.40 -34.76
C SER A 168 -4.65 -56.29 -33.79
N ASP A 169 -4.90 -55.84 -32.56
CA ASP A 169 -5.59 -56.60 -31.50
C ASP A 169 -7.13 -56.51 -31.55
N LYS A 170 -7.72 -56.05 -32.67
CA LYS A 170 -9.17 -55.99 -32.86
C LYS A 170 -9.64 -56.54 -34.21
N ILE A 171 -9.12 -57.69 -34.65
CA ILE A 171 -9.90 -58.62 -35.47
C ILE A 171 -9.60 -60.04 -34.97
N GLY A 172 -10.54 -60.60 -34.22
CA GLY A 172 -10.59 -61.98 -33.73
C GLY A 172 -11.95 -62.22 -33.11
#